data_AF-A0A060BZ07-F1
#
_entry.id   AF-A0A060BZ07-F1
#
_cell.length_a   1.000
_cell.length_b   1.000
_cell.length_c   1.000
_cell.angle_alpha   90.00
_cell.angle_beta   90.00
_cell.angle_gamma   90.00
#
_symmetry.space_group_name_H-M   'P 1'
#
loop_
_entity.id
_entity.type
_entity.pdbx_description
1 polymer ?
#
loop_
_entity_poly.entity_id
_entity_poly.type
_entity_poly.pdbx_seq_one_letter_code
_entity_poly.pdbx_strand_id
1 'polypeptide(L)'
;LSHFEMPLNLVNKYGGWRSRELIDFFLRFATTCFVRYKNSVKYWMTFNEINNQANFNNKFSLFSNSGIICQENENPEELMYQAAHYELVASARAVVAGHKINPDFKIGCIDCSV
;
A
#
# COMPACT_ATOMS: atom_id res chain seq x y z
N LEU A 1 0.86 7.45 -3.41
CA LEU A 1 0.62 7.74 -1.98
C LEU A 1 1.64 6.96 -1.15
N SER A 2 1.75 5.65 -1.37
CA SER A 2 2.85 4.84 -0.87
C SER A 2 3.87 4.60 -1.97
N HIS A 3 5.13 5.02 -1.76
CA HIS A 3 6.23 4.83 -2.70
C HIS A 3 7.48 4.32 -1.95
N PHE A 4 7.42 3.06 -1.49
CA PHE A 4 8.53 2.37 -0.83
C PHE A 4 9.06 3.05 0.45
N GLU A 5 8.20 3.78 1.14
CA GLU A 5 8.57 4.68 2.23
C GLU A 5 7.68 4.54 3.47
N MET A 6 7.08 3.35 3.66
CA MET A 6 6.18 3.17 4.80
C MET A 6 6.89 3.38 6.15
N PRO A 7 6.22 3.93 7.17
CA PRO A 7 6.85 4.19 8.45
C PRO A 7 7.44 2.92 9.08
N LEU A 8 8.74 2.94 9.42
CA LEU A 8 9.44 1.80 10.02
C LEU A 8 8.79 1.32 11.33
N ASN A 9 8.16 2.23 12.08
CA ASN A 9 7.40 1.86 13.28
C ASN A 9 6.24 0.89 12.98
N LEU A 10 5.60 0.97 11.81
CA LEU A 10 4.55 0.02 11.42
C LEU A 10 5.13 -1.36 11.13
N VAL A 11 6.34 -1.43 10.58
CA VAL A 11 7.08 -2.68 10.42
C VAL A 11 7.41 -3.28 11.79
N ASN A 12 8.02 -2.50 12.67
CA ASN A 12 8.46 -3.01 13.97
C ASN A 12 7.29 -3.44 14.88
N LYS A 13 6.15 -2.74 14.84
CA LYS A 13 5.02 -3.01 15.73
C LYS A 13 3.99 -4.00 15.18
N TYR A 14 3.77 -3.99 13.86
CA TYR A 14 2.71 -4.79 13.21
C TYR A 14 3.24 -5.75 12.15
N GLY A 15 4.55 -5.72 11.87
CA GLY A 15 5.19 -6.53 10.84
C GLY A 15 4.92 -6.07 9.40
N GLY A 16 4.52 -4.81 9.22
CA GLY A 16 4.15 -4.25 7.92
C GLY A 16 2.78 -4.77 7.46
N TRP A 17 2.64 -4.97 6.16
CA TRP A 17 1.39 -5.39 5.51
C TRP A 17 0.99 -6.84 5.78
N ARG A 18 1.66 -7.54 6.71
CA ARG A 18 1.12 -8.75 7.32
C ARG A 18 -0.09 -8.49 8.22
N SER A 19 -0.20 -7.28 8.80
CA SER A 19 -1.33 -6.92 9.66
C SER A 19 -2.45 -6.22 8.88
N ARG A 20 -3.68 -6.73 9.05
CA ARG A 20 -4.90 -6.14 8.48
C ARG A 20 -5.16 -4.71 8.97
N GLU A 21 -4.63 -4.33 10.12
CA GLU A 21 -4.79 -2.98 10.69
C GLU A 21 -4.16 -1.89 9.80
N LEU A 22 -3.16 -2.25 8.98
CA LEU A 22 -2.54 -1.30 8.06
C LEU A 22 -3.50 -0.75 7.00
N ILE A 23 -4.57 -1.49 6.68
CA ILE A 23 -5.62 -1.00 5.78
C ILE A 23 -6.21 0.31 6.34
N ASP A 24 -6.52 0.34 7.64
CA ASP A 24 -7.12 1.51 8.27
C ASP A 24 -6.08 2.63 8.50
N PHE A 25 -4.83 2.30 8.80
CA PHE A 25 -3.75 3.29 8.88
C PHE A 25 -3.49 3.97 7.53
N PHE A 26 -3.42 3.20 6.45
CA PHE A 26 -3.27 3.74 5.11
C PHE A 26 -4.49 4.56 4.70
N LEU A 27 -5.72 4.08 4.98
CA LEU A 27 -6.94 4.83 4.66
C LEU A 27 -6.98 6.19 5.37
N ARG A 28 -6.57 6.24 6.64
CA ARG A 28 -6.46 7.50 7.39
C ARG A 28 -5.45 8.45 6.75
N PHE A 29 -4.27 7.95 6.39
CA PHE A 29 -3.25 8.73 5.70
C PHE A 29 -3.75 9.27 4.35
N ALA A 30 -4.24 8.40 3.48
CA ALA A 30 -4.78 8.75 2.16
C ALA A 30 -5.89 9.79 2.27
N THR A 31 -6.84 9.58 3.18
CA THR A 31 -7.95 10.52 3.44
C THR A 31 -7.45 11.88 3.90
N THR A 32 -6.44 11.92 4.77
CA THR A 32 -5.82 13.17 5.23
C THR A 32 -5.21 13.94 4.05
N CYS A 33 -4.46 13.26 3.18
CA CYS A 33 -3.90 13.86 1.97
C CYS A 33 -5.00 14.36 1.02
N PHE A 34 -6.01 13.54 0.74
CA PHE A 34 -7.12 13.91 -0.13
C PHE A 34 -7.85 15.15 0.37
N VAL A 35 -8.20 15.21 1.67
CA VAL A 35 -8.86 16.38 2.25
C VAL A 35 -7.98 17.62 2.17
N ARG A 36 -6.68 17.50 2.51
CA ARG A 36 -5.75 18.63 2.52
C ARG A 36 -5.52 19.21 1.13
N TYR A 37 -5.39 18.35 0.12
CA TYR A 37 -4.94 18.73 -1.22
C TYR A 37 -6.06 18.68 -2.28
N LYS A 38 -7.33 18.58 -1.86
CA LYS A 38 -8.48 18.42 -2.78
C LYS A 38 -8.64 19.46 -3.89
N ASN A 39 -8.09 20.66 -3.69
CA ASN A 39 -8.15 21.75 -4.65
C ASN A 39 -6.82 21.99 -5.37
N SER A 40 -5.77 21.23 -5.04
CA SER A 40 -4.41 21.45 -5.54
C SER A 40 -3.85 20.26 -6.32
N VAL A 41 -4.32 19.04 -6.03
CA VAL A 41 -3.85 17.81 -6.67
C VAL A 41 -5.02 17.06 -7.30
N LYS A 42 -4.98 16.92 -8.62
CA LYS A 42 -6.01 16.21 -9.40
C LYS A 42 -5.70 14.73 -9.61
N TYR A 43 -4.43 14.38 -9.74
CA TYR A 43 -3.97 13.05 -10.09
C TYR A 43 -3.33 12.35 -8.89
N TRP A 44 -3.75 11.13 -8.64
CA TRP A 44 -3.34 10.34 -7.50
C TRP A 44 -3.07 8.90 -7.91
N MET A 45 -2.17 8.26 -7.19
CA MET A 45 -1.90 6.84 -7.28
C MET A 45 -1.79 6.29 -5.87
N THR A 46 -2.29 5.09 -5.60
CA THR A 46 -2.31 4.50 -4.25
C THR A 46 -0.94 3.93 -3.91
N PHE A 47 -0.61 2.76 -4.47
CA PHE A 47 0.65 2.06 -4.28
C PHE A 47 1.49 2.11 -5.55
N ASN A 48 2.79 2.33 -5.39
CA ASN A 48 3.75 2.27 -6.49
C ASN A 48 4.15 0.81 -6.76
N GLU A 49 4.08 0.39 -8.03
CA GLU A 49 4.53 -0.92 -8.53
C GLU A 49 4.15 -2.08 -7.59
N ILE A 50 2.85 -2.18 -7.26
CA ILE A 50 2.34 -3.13 -6.25
C ILE A 50 2.68 -4.59 -6.57
N ASN A 51 2.93 -4.89 -7.84
CA ASN A 51 3.29 -6.21 -8.35
C ASN A 51 4.79 -6.54 -8.21
N ASN A 52 5.68 -5.59 -7.84
CA ASN A 52 7.11 -5.88 -7.64
C ASN A 52 7.36 -6.99 -6.61
N GLN A 53 6.53 -7.05 -5.58
CA GLN A 53 6.59 -8.09 -4.54
C GLN A 53 6.28 -9.49 -5.05
N ALA A 54 5.73 -9.66 -6.26
CA ALA A 54 5.55 -10.98 -6.88
C ALA A 54 6.88 -11.73 -7.05
N ASN A 55 8.01 -11.00 -7.15
CA ASN A 55 9.33 -11.57 -6.94
C ASN A 55 9.62 -11.72 -5.43
N PHE A 56 8.87 -12.59 -4.75
CA PHE A 56 8.92 -12.77 -3.29
C PHE A 56 10.26 -13.36 -2.80
N ASN A 57 11.08 -13.92 -3.70
CA ASN A 57 12.44 -14.35 -3.37
C ASN A 57 13.40 -13.16 -3.18
N ASN A 58 13.04 -11.98 -3.69
CA ASN A 58 13.78 -10.76 -3.45
C ASN A 58 13.29 -10.07 -2.17
N LYS A 59 14.14 -10.10 -1.13
CA LYS A 59 13.87 -9.45 0.16
C LYS A 59 13.60 -7.95 0.04
N PHE A 60 14.23 -7.27 -0.93
CA PHE A 60 13.99 -5.86 -1.18
C PHE A 60 12.56 -5.61 -1.66
N SER A 61 12.02 -6.44 -2.55
CA SER A 61 10.66 -6.29 -3.07
C SER A 61 9.61 -6.44 -1.96
N LEU A 62 9.73 -7.49 -1.12
CA LEU A 62 8.84 -7.69 0.03
C LEU A 62 8.94 -6.58 1.08
N PHE A 63 10.15 -6.10 1.35
CA PHE A 63 10.35 -5.06 2.35
C PHE A 63 9.88 -3.68 1.85
N SER A 64 10.26 -3.30 0.63
CA SER A 64 9.92 -1.98 0.09
C SER A 64 8.43 -1.82 -0.20
N ASN A 65 7.77 -2.83 -0.77
CA ASN A 65 6.34 -2.77 -1.05
C ASN A 65 5.54 -2.89 0.26
N SER A 66 5.84 -3.95 1.01
CA SER A 66 4.95 -4.46 2.06
C SER A 66 5.51 -4.34 3.47
N GLY A 67 6.75 -3.89 3.65
CA GLY A 67 7.41 -3.81 4.96
C GLY A 67 7.64 -5.19 5.60
N ILE A 68 7.72 -6.24 4.79
CA ILE A 68 7.82 -7.61 5.27
C ILE A 68 9.29 -8.03 5.41
N ILE A 69 9.64 -8.48 6.61
CA ILE A 69 10.87 -9.21 6.90
C ILE A 69 10.47 -10.67 7.19
N CYS A 70 10.67 -11.54 6.20
CA CYS A 70 10.35 -12.97 6.30
C CYS A 70 11.32 -13.67 7.26
N GLN A 71 10.77 -14.44 8.22
CA GLN A 71 11.53 -15.32 9.10
C GLN A 71 11.82 -16.66 8.42
N GLU A 72 12.79 -17.42 8.93
CA GLU A 72 13.25 -18.69 8.33
C GLU A 72 12.15 -19.77 8.24
N ASN A 73 11.15 -19.70 9.12
CA ASN A 73 10.04 -20.66 9.20
C ASN A 73 8.74 -20.18 8.53
N GLU A 74 8.77 -19.03 7.86
CA GLU A 74 7.60 -18.47 7.17
C GLU A 74 7.64 -18.80 5.66
N ASN A 75 6.46 -18.90 5.04
CA ASN A 75 6.36 -19.00 3.58
C ASN A 75 6.29 -17.59 2.97
N PRO A 76 7.34 -17.13 2.25
CA PRO A 76 7.37 -15.79 1.67
C PRO A 76 6.29 -15.57 0.60
N GLU A 77 5.87 -16.61 -0.12
CA GLU A 77 4.83 -16.51 -1.14
C GLU A 77 3.45 -16.27 -0.50
N GLU A 78 3.13 -17.01 0.56
CA GLU A 78 1.87 -16.83 1.29
C GLU A 78 1.79 -15.44 1.95
N LEU A 79 2.88 -15.00 2.58
CA LEU A 79 2.99 -13.66 3.15
C LEU A 79 2.80 -12.57 2.09
N MET A 80 3.42 -12.74 0.92
CA MET A 80 3.28 -11.83 -0.21
C MET A 80 1.82 -11.72 -0.66
N TYR A 81 1.15 -12.85 -0.90
CA TYR A 81 -0.25 -12.82 -1.35
C TYR A 81 -1.17 -12.19 -0.31
N GLN A 82 -0.95 -12.46 0.97
CA GLN A 82 -1.77 -11.88 2.03
C GLN A 82 -1.57 -10.36 2.13
N ALA A 83 -0.35 -9.88 1.98
CA ALA A 83 -0.04 -8.46 1.99
C ALA A 83 -0.59 -7.75 0.75
N ALA A 84 -0.36 -8.29 -0.44
CA ALA A 84 -0.93 -7.80 -1.69
C ALA A 84 -2.46 -7.74 -1.61
N HIS A 85 -3.12 -8.74 -1.00
CA HIS A 85 -4.56 -8.70 -0.76
C HIS A 85 -4.98 -7.50 0.10
N TYR A 86 -4.30 -7.23 1.22
CA TYR A 86 -4.62 -6.10 2.08
C TYR A 86 -4.33 -4.75 1.40
N GLU A 87 -3.25 -4.64 0.64
CA GLU A 87 -2.92 -3.45 -0.14
C GLU A 87 -3.96 -3.16 -1.23
N LEU A 88 -4.43 -4.20 -1.94
CA LEU A 88 -5.50 -4.07 -2.93
C LEU A 88 -6.82 -3.61 -2.30
N VAL A 89 -7.18 -4.17 -1.13
CA VAL A 89 -8.35 -3.72 -0.36
C VAL A 89 -8.17 -2.28 0.11
N ALA A 90 -7.00 -1.90 0.61
CA ALA A 90 -6.69 -0.55 1.05
C ALA A 90 -6.74 0.45 -0.11
N SER A 91 -6.23 0.05 -1.28
CA SER A 91 -6.29 0.82 -2.53
C SER A 91 -7.74 1.10 -2.92
N ALA A 92 -8.57 0.07 -3.00
CA ALA A 92 -10.00 0.21 -3.33
C ALA A 92 -10.75 1.12 -2.33
N ARG A 93 -10.50 0.95 -1.02
CA ARG A 93 -11.10 1.81 0.01
C ARG A 93 -10.64 3.27 -0.12
N ALA A 94 -9.37 3.50 -0.44
CA ALA A 94 -8.84 4.84 -0.66
C ALA A 94 -9.43 5.51 -1.92
N VAL A 95 -9.60 4.77 -3.01
CA VAL A 95 -10.28 5.27 -4.23
C VAL A 95 -11.71 5.73 -3.90
N VAL A 96 -12.49 4.88 -3.23
CA VAL A 96 -13.86 5.21 -2.81
C VAL A 96 -13.90 6.44 -1.90
N ALA A 97 -12.99 6.53 -0.92
CA ALA A 97 -12.90 7.69 -0.04
C ALA A 97 -12.50 8.97 -0.77
N GLY A 98 -11.53 8.88 -1.69
CA GLY A 98 -11.09 9.99 -2.52
C GLY A 98 -12.23 10.56 -3.37
N HIS A 99 -12.98 9.71 -4.08
CA HIS A 99 -14.12 10.16 -4.89
C HIS A 99 -15.29 10.73 -4.08
N LYS A 100 -15.47 10.29 -2.82
CA LYS A 100 -16.42 10.93 -1.90
C LYS A 100 -15.99 12.34 -1.49
N ILE A 101 -14.68 12.59 -1.39
CA ILE A 101 -14.12 13.91 -1.04
C ILE A 101 -14.11 14.86 -2.23
N ASN A 102 -13.72 14.35 -3.40
CA ASN A 102 -13.76 15.08 -4.66
C ASN A 102 -14.01 14.09 -5.83
N PRO A 103 -15.19 14.14 -6.47
CA PRO A 103 -15.53 13.26 -7.57
C PRO A 103 -14.66 13.49 -8.82
N ASP A 104 -13.98 14.64 -8.94
CA ASP A 104 -13.13 14.97 -10.08
C ASP A 104 -11.72 14.37 -9.99
N PHE A 105 -11.35 13.77 -8.85
CA PHE A 105 -10.06 13.11 -8.70
C PHE A 105 -9.86 11.99 -9.72
N LYS A 106 -8.65 11.93 -10.27
CA LYS A 106 -8.17 10.82 -11.09
C LYS A 106 -7.23 9.96 -10.24
N ILE A 107 -7.76 8.84 -9.73
CA ILE A 107 -7.05 7.93 -8.82
C ILE A 107 -6.79 6.63 -9.57
N GLY A 108 -5.52 6.34 -9.87
CA GLY A 108 -5.09 5.15 -10.59
C GLY A 108 -4.26 4.19 -9.75
N CYS A 109 -3.82 3.11 -10.39
CA CYS A 109 -2.80 2.18 -9.91
C CYS A 109 -1.53 2.32 -10.75
N ILE A 110 -0.41 1.79 -10.24
CA ILE A 110 0.85 1.68 -10.96
C ILE A 110 1.32 0.23 -10.86
N ASP A 111 1.57 -0.38 -12.00
CA ASP A 111 2.23 -1.68 -12.13
C ASP A 111 3.55 -1.49 -12.87
N CYS A 112 4.58 -2.27 -12.52
CA CYS A 112 5.79 -2.38 -13.33
C CYS A 112 5.56 -3.41 -14.45
N SER A 113 6.11 -3.16 -15.63
CA SER A 113 6.19 -4.17 -16.68
C SER A 113 7.20 -5.24 -16.28
N VAL A 114 6.73 -6.47 -16.10
CA VAL A 114 7.53 -7.68 -15.87
C VAL A 114 8.18 -8.21 -17.14
#